data_AF-A0A9P6DIN5-F1
#
_entry.id   AF-A0A9P6DIN5-F1
#
_cell.length_a   1.000
_cell.length_b   1.000
_cell.length_c   1.000
_cell.angle_alpha   90.00
_cell.angle_beta   90.00
_cell.angle_gamma   90.00
#
_symmetry.space_group_name_H-M   'P 1'
#
loop_
_entity.id
_entity.type
_entity.pdbx_description
1 polymer ?
#
loop_
_entity_poly.entity_id
_entity_poly.type
_entity_poly.pdbx_seq_one_letter_code
_entity_poly.pdbx_strand_id
1 'polypeptide(L)'
;MPSDPDDESYRITRIILSMLQKQKLAAWALKLDQSFVRRCLDDAASLGCPMEPVDDLPSFHRSTTIGAAMAFFAYNYIKDEDVKVYIGTYTSIIIYIKDAFGVKPEIVHDFNARFTSEKPHRSPVLAASASDVVVLQ
;
A
#
# COMPACT_ATOMS: atom_id res chain seq x y z
N MET A 1 28.85 24.08 -1.26
CA MET A 1 29.99 23.17 -1.01
C MET A 1 29.63 21.82 -1.60
N PRO A 2 30.52 21.14 -2.34
CA PRO A 2 30.25 19.77 -2.76
C PRO A 2 30.26 18.91 -1.49
N SER A 3 29.16 18.18 -1.25
CA SER A 3 29.08 17.14 -0.23
C SER A 3 30.14 16.07 -0.50
N ASP A 4 30.71 15.51 0.56
CA ASP A 4 31.74 14.46 0.51
C ASP A 4 31.30 13.33 -0.45
N PRO A 5 32.12 12.90 -1.42
CA PRO A 5 31.77 11.79 -2.32
C PRO A 5 31.53 10.45 -1.61
N ASP A 6 31.97 10.30 -0.35
CA ASP A 6 31.65 9.16 0.53
C ASP A 6 30.38 9.36 1.37
N ASP A 7 29.68 10.50 1.23
CA ASP A 7 28.35 10.70 1.80
C ASP A 7 27.34 9.76 1.12
N GLU A 8 26.76 8.87 1.92
CA GLU A 8 25.73 7.92 1.48
C GLU A 8 24.58 8.64 0.75
N SER A 9 24.21 9.84 1.22
CA SER A 9 23.17 10.67 0.61
C SER A 9 23.56 11.11 -0.81
N TYR A 10 24.82 11.48 -1.01
CA TYR A 10 25.36 11.86 -2.32
C TYR A 10 25.36 10.66 -3.27
N ARG A 11 25.75 9.48 -2.78
CA ARG A 11 25.78 8.25 -3.57
C ARG A 11 24.38 7.78 -3.96
N ILE A 12 23.41 7.82 -3.04
CA ILE A 12 21.99 7.52 -3.31
C ILE A 12 21.45 8.49 -4.36
N THR A 13 21.68 9.79 -4.18
CA THR A 13 21.21 10.82 -5.11
C THR A 13 21.73 10.58 -6.53
N ARG A 14 23.03 10.28 -6.67
CA ARG A 14 23.66 9.96 -7.96
C ARG A 14 23.02 8.73 -8.64
N ILE A 15 22.72 7.68 -7.88
CA ILE A 15 22.07 6.46 -8.41
C ILE A 15 20.66 6.79 -8.90
N ILE A 16 19.86 7.50 -8.09
CA ILE A 16 18.49 7.89 -8.45
C ILE A 16 18.50 8.73 -9.72
N LEU A 17 19.33 9.79 -9.78
CA LEU A 17 19.41 10.66 -10.95
C LEU A 17 19.84 9.89 -12.21
N SER A 18 20.79 8.97 -12.10
CA SER A 18 21.22 8.10 -13.20
C SER A 18 20.07 7.22 -13.73
N MET A 19 19.25 6.65 -12.83
CA MET A 19 18.09 5.86 -13.23
C MET A 19 17.03 6.72 -13.93
N LEU A 20 16.69 7.89 -13.36
CA LEU A 20 15.69 8.80 -13.94
C LEU A 20 16.10 9.27 -15.34
N GLN A 21 17.39 9.61 -15.54
CA GLN A 21 17.93 9.99 -16.84
C GLN A 21 17.82 8.85 -17.87
N LYS A 22 18.17 7.62 -17.48
CA LYS A 22 18.09 6.44 -18.39
C LYS A 22 16.67 6.16 -18.84
N GLN A 23 15.69 6.34 -17.96
CA GLN A 23 14.28 6.07 -18.28
C GLN A 23 13.60 7.20 -19.06
N LYS A 24 14.32 8.29 -19.38
CA LYS A 24 13.78 9.50 -20.04
C LYS A 24 12.51 10.01 -19.33
N LEU A 25 12.41 9.77 -18.03
CA LEU A 25 11.29 10.23 -17.24
C LEU A 25 11.43 11.74 -17.11
N ALA A 26 10.54 12.47 -17.77
CA ALA A 26 10.31 13.85 -17.39
C ALA A 26 9.76 13.83 -15.96
N ALA A 27 10.35 14.63 -15.08
CA ALA A 27 9.81 14.83 -13.74
C ALA A 27 8.46 15.56 -13.87
N TRP A 28 7.40 14.81 -14.15
CA TRP A 28 6.06 15.33 -14.13
C TRP A 28 5.66 15.42 -12.67
N ALA A 29 5.49 16.65 -12.19
CA ALA A 29 4.90 16.92 -10.89
C ALA A 29 3.39 16.60 -10.99
N LEU A 30 3.06 15.32 -11.11
CA LEU A 30 1.70 14.86 -10.90
C LEU A 30 1.37 15.17 -9.44
N LYS A 31 0.35 15.99 -9.22
CA LYS A 31 -0.16 16.25 -7.88
C LYS A 31 -1.10 15.10 -7.53
N LEU A 32 -0.87 14.47 -6.39
CA LEU A 32 -1.77 13.43 -5.90
C LEU A 32 -3.17 14.00 -5.70
N ASP A 33 -4.14 13.41 -6.39
CA ASP A 33 -5.55 13.78 -6.25
C ASP A 33 -6.08 13.30 -4.89
N GLN A 34 -6.47 14.25 -4.05
CA GLN A 34 -7.00 13.97 -2.72
C GLN A 34 -8.39 13.29 -2.78
N SER A 35 -9.16 13.52 -3.84
CA SER A 35 -10.43 12.83 -4.04
C SER A 35 -10.22 11.34 -4.31
N PHE A 36 -9.19 10.99 -5.08
CA PHE A 36 -8.78 9.60 -5.28
C PHE A 36 -8.35 8.93 -3.98
N VAL A 37 -7.49 9.61 -3.19
CA VAL A 37 -7.10 9.11 -1.85
C VAL A 37 -8.33 8.89 -0.96
N ARG A 38 -9.29 9.81 -0.99
CA ARG A 38 -10.53 9.69 -0.22
C ARG A 38 -11.34 8.47 -0.64
N ARG A 39 -11.46 8.20 -1.94
CA ARG A 39 -12.14 7.00 -2.44
C ARG A 39 -11.49 5.71 -1.95
N CYS A 40 -10.17 5.63 -1.95
CA CYS A 40 -9.47 4.46 -1.39
C CYS A 40 -9.68 4.31 0.13
N LEU A 41 -9.77 5.42 0.88
CA LEU A 41 -10.10 5.40 2.31
C LEU A 41 -11.52 4.90 2.56
N ASP A 42 -12.49 5.40 1.79
CA ASP A 42 -13.89 4.98 1.91
C ASP A 42 -14.06 3.49 1.51
N ASP A 43 -13.36 3.04 0.46
CA ASP A 43 -13.31 1.64 0.03
C ASP A 43 -12.70 0.72 1.11
N ALA A 44 -11.53 1.07 1.64
CA ALA A 44 -10.90 0.33 2.73
C ALA A 44 -11.78 0.28 4.00
N ALA A 45 -12.47 1.37 4.32
CA ALA A 45 -13.40 1.41 5.44
C ALA A 45 -14.62 0.49 5.21
N SER A 46 -15.12 0.41 3.97
CA SER A 46 -16.22 -0.49 3.61
C SER A 46 -15.87 -1.97 3.75
N LEU A 47 -14.58 -2.31 3.60
CA LEU A 47 -14.04 -3.65 3.85
C LEU A 47 -13.83 -3.95 5.35
N GLY A 48 -14.07 -2.98 6.23
CA GLY A 48 -13.91 -3.11 7.67
C GLY A 48 -12.48 -2.84 8.17
N CYS A 49 -11.60 -2.26 7.35
CA CYS A 49 -10.27 -1.87 7.80
C CYS A 49 -10.36 -0.72 8.85
N PRO A 50 -9.57 -0.77 9.94
CA PRO A 50 -9.65 0.22 11.00
C PRO A 50 -8.99 1.53 10.56
N MET A 51 -9.78 2.60 10.37
CA MET A 51 -9.25 3.92 10.01
C MET A 51 -8.58 4.65 11.18
N GLU A 52 -8.89 4.23 12.41
CA GLU A 52 -8.23 4.66 13.64
C GLU A 52 -7.50 3.47 14.29
N PRO A 53 -6.51 3.69 15.16
CA PRO A 53 -5.87 2.60 15.90
C PRO A 53 -6.89 1.81 16.75
N VAL A 54 -6.76 0.50 16.80
CA VAL A 54 -7.62 -0.40 17.61
C VAL A 54 -6.72 -1.37 18.36
N ASP A 55 -6.80 -1.38 19.70
CA ASP A 55 -5.94 -2.19 20.57
C ASP A 55 -4.44 -1.99 20.25
N ASP A 56 -3.73 -3.05 19.84
CA ASP A 56 -2.32 -3.05 19.44
C ASP A 56 -2.12 -2.87 17.92
N LEU A 57 -3.20 -2.67 17.16
CA LEU A 57 -3.17 -2.50 15.72
C LEU A 57 -3.08 -1.02 15.31
N PRO A 58 -2.14 -0.65 14.44
CA PRO A 58 -2.05 0.71 13.92
C PRO A 58 -3.27 1.04 13.04
N SER A 59 -3.51 2.34 12.83
CA SER A 59 -4.49 2.80 11.84
C SER A 59 -4.09 2.35 10.43
N PHE A 60 -5.09 1.97 9.63
CA PHE A 60 -4.96 1.65 8.21
C PHE A 60 -4.82 2.90 7.33
N HIS A 61 -5.08 4.10 7.87
CA HIS A 61 -5.08 5.36 7.11
C HIS A 61 -3.73 5.63 6.45
N ARG A 62 -2.61 5.42 7.16
CA ARG A 62 -1.26 5.64 6.61
C ARG A 62 -1.01 4.73 5.40
N SER A 63 -1.28 3.44 5.54
CA SER A 63 -1.11 2.47 4.45
C SER A 63 -2.04 2.78 3.28
N THR A 64 -3.23 3.32 3.55
CA THR A 64 -4.16 3.78 2.52
C THR A 64 -3.63 4.94 1.71
N THR A 65 -3.11 5.98 2.38
CA THR A 65 -2.51 7.13 1.69
C THR A 65 -1.34 6.71 0.80
N ILE A 66 -0.48 5.80 1.27
CA ILE A 66 0.67 5.31 0.49
C ILE A 66 0.20 4.46 -0.69
N GLY A 67 -0.71 3.51 -0.48
CA GLY A 67 -1.23 2.66 -1.56
C GLY A 67 -1.98 3.45 -2.62
N ALA A 68 -2.79 4.43 -2.22
CA ALA A 68 -3.45 5.35 -3.15
C ALA A 68 -2.43 6.17 -3.96
N ALA A 69 -1.37 6.68 -3.33
CA ALA A 69 -0.31 7.38 -4.06
C ALA A 69 0.39 6.47 -5.08
N MET A 70 0.71 5.23 -4.70
CA MET A 70 1.30 4.25 -5.61
C MET A 70 0.37 3.92 -6.79
N ALA A 71 -0.91 3.68 -6.53
CA ALA A 71 -1.92 3.44 -7.56
C ALA A 71 -2.02 4.63 -8.53
N PHE A 72 -2.14 5.84 -7.98
CA PHE A 72 -2.28 7.07 -8.76
C PHE A 72 -1.07 7.32 -9.67
N PHE A 73 0.16 7.19 -9.15
CA PHE A 73 1.35 7.49 -9.93
C PHE A 73 1.76 6.37 -10.88
N ALA A 74 1.64 5.10 -10.45
CA ALA A 74 2.13 3.97 -11.24
C ALA A 74 1.09 3.45 -12.26
N TYR A 75 -0.20 3.67 -12.00
CA TYR A 75 -1.29 3.09 -12.81
C TYR A 75 -2.20 4.15 -13.44
N ASN A 76 -1.72 5.39 -13.59
CA ASN A 76 -2.51 6.47 -14.20
C ASN A 76 -2.98 6.18 -15.64
N TYR A 77 -2.33 5.22 -16.33
CA TYR A 77 -2.75 4.78 -17.67
C TYR A 77 -4.05 3.97 -17.66
N ILE A 78 -4.48 3.44 -16.50
CA ILE A 78 -5.76 2.77 -16.33
C ILE A 78 -6.85 3.84 -16.28
N LYS A 79 -7.81 3.74 -17.20
CA LYS A 79 -8.93 4.70 -17.32
C LYS A 79 -10.09 4.36 -16.39
N ASP A 80 -10.21 3.10 -16.01
CA ASP A 80 -11.22 2.64 -15.07
C ASP A 80 -10.79 3.04 -13.65
N GLU A 81 -11.51 4.00 -13.08
CA GLU A 81 -11.21 4.51 -11.75
C GLU A 81 -11.48 3.49 -10.65
N ASP A 82 -12.47 2.60 -10.82
CA ASP A 82 -12.82 1.60 -9.81
C ASP A 82 -11.72 0.53 -9.73
N VAL A 83 -11.17 0.14 -10.89
CA VAL A 83 -9.98 -0.73 -10.93
C VAL A 83 -8.78 -0.07 -10.26
N LYS A 84 -8.57 1.24 -10.45
CA LYS A 84 -7.47 1.95 -9.77
C LYS A 84 -7.68 2.05 -8.26
N VAL A 85 -8.91 2.31 -7.81
CA VAL A 85 -9.26 2.30 -6.39
C VAL A 85 -8.98 0.92 -5.80
N TYR A 86 -9.42 -0.15 -6.47
CA TYR A 86 -9.12 -1.53 -6.06
C TYR A 86 -7.61 -1.78 -5.93
N ILE A 87 -6.82 -1.40 -6.93
CA ILE A 87 -5.34 -1.51 -6.87
C ILE A 87 -4.79 -0.73 -5.68
N GLY A 88 -5.29 0.48 -5.44
CA GLY A 88 -4.92 1.31 -4.30
C GLY A 88 -5.18 0.62 -2.97
N THR A 89 -6.42 0.19 -2.73
CA THR A 89 -6.84 -0.50 -1.50
C THR A 89 -6.08 -1.81 -1.29
N TYR A 90 -5.94 -2.64 -2.33
CA TYR A 90 -5.17 -3.88 -2.25
C TYR A 90 -3.69 -3.63 -1.91
N THR A 91 -3.07 -2.62 -2.52
CA THR A 91 -1.69 -2.22 -2.21
C THR A 91 -1.57 -1.76 -0.75
N SER A 92 -2.56 -1.04 -0.24
CA SER A 92 -2.63 -0.62 1.16
C SER A 92 -2.70 -1.79 2.14
N ILE A 93 -3.41 -2.86 1.80
CA ILE A 93 -3.46 -4.09 2.59
C ILE A 93 -2.05 -4.70 2.70
N ILE A 94 -1.34 -4.82 1.58
CA ILE A 94 0.03 -5.35 1.56
C ILE A 94 0.97 -4.52 2.43
N ILE A 95 0.94 -3.19 2.28
CA ILE A 95 1.76 -2.26 3.07
C ILE A 95 1.44 -2.43 4.56
N TYR A 96 0.16 -2.48 4.92
CA TYR A 96 -0.26 -2.66 6.29
C TYR A 96 0.24 -3.98 6.88
N ILE A 97 0.09 -5.10 6.15
CA ILE A 97 0.53 -6.41 6.63
C ILE A 97 2.04 -6.39 6.90
N LYS A 98 2.83 -5.80 5.99
CA LYS A 98 4.27 -5.64 6.18
C LYS A 98 4.59 -4.83 7.43
N ASP A 99 3.94 -3.69 7.61
CA ASP A 99 4.26 -2.77 8.71
C ASP A 99 3.76 -3.28 10.07
N ALA A 100 2.55 -3.86 10.14
CA ALA A 100 1.92 -4.32 11.37
C ALA A 100 2.37 -5.74 11.78
N PHE A 101 2.69 -6.61 10.81
CA PHE A 101 2.94 -8.03 11.06
C PHE A 101 4.28 -8.53 10.51
N GLY A 102 5.10 -7.69 9.86
CA GLY A 102 6.35 -8.11 9.24
C GLY A 102 7.38 -8.72 10.20
N VAL A 103 7.27 -8.44 11.50
CA VAL A 103 8.11 -9.02 12.56
C VAL A 103 7.39 -10.10 13.39
N LYS A 104 6.15 -10.45 13.02
CA LYS A 104 5.25 -11.38 13.73
C LYS A 104 4.90 -12.58 12.83
N PRO A 105 5.87 -13.46 12.50
CA PRO A 105 5.66 -14.58 11.57
C PRO A 105 4.52 -15.52 12.00
N GLU A 106 4.26 -15.63 13.30
CA GLU A 106 3.17 -16.41 13.87
C GLU A 106 1.78 -15.93 13.43
N ILE A 107 1.60 -14.62 13.22
CA ILE A 107 0.33 -14.05 12.74
C ILE A 107 0.10 -14.42 11.28
N VAL A 108 1.15 -14.38 10.46
CA VAL A 108 1.08 -14.80 9.06
C VAL A 108 0.76 -16.29 8.95
N HIS A 109 1.33 -17.11 9.84
CA HIS A 109 1.01 -18.53 9.91
C HIS A 109 -0.46 -18.78 10.32
N ASP A 110 -0.97 -18.11 11.36
CA ASP A 110 -2.40 -18.21 11.75
C ASP A 110 -3.32 -17.76 10.62
N PHE A 111 -2.97 -16.68 9.92
CA PHE A 111 -3.70 -16.22 8.72
C PHE A 111 -3.79 -17.30 7.66
N ASN A 112 -2.65 -17.88 7.23
CA ASN A 112 -2.63 -18.90 6.20
C ASN A 112 -3.45 -20.13 6.60
N ALA A 113 -3.34 -20.59 7.85
CA ALA A 113 -4.09 -21.73 8.36
C ALA A 113 -5.62 -21.48 8.40
N ARG A 114 -6.03 -20.26 8.74
CA ARG A 114 -7.44 -19.86 8.74
C ARG A 114 -7.99 -19.65 7.33
N PHE A 115 -7.21 -19.04 6.45
CA PHE A 115 -7.56 -18.80 5.05
C PHE A 115 -7.83 -20.13 4.33
N THR A 116 -6.94 -21.13 4.47
CA THR A 116 -7.14 -22.46 3.87
C THR A 116 -8.30 -23.25 4.48
N SER A 117 -8.77 -22.84 5.66
CA SER A 117 -9.91 -23.44 6.35
C SER A 117 -11.19 -22.61 6.20
N GLU A 118 -11.21 -21.58 5.34
CA GLU A 118 -12.33 -20.66 5.13
C GLU A 118 -12.85 -20.01 6.43
N LYS A 119 -11.95 -19.78 7.39
CA LYS A 119 -12.28 -19.13 8.67
C LYS A 119 -11.80 -17.68 8.67
N PRO A 120 -12.60 -16.75 9.20
CA PRO A 120 -12.15 -15.37 9.35
C PRO A 120 -10.96 -15.28 10.31
N HIS A 121 -10.04 -14.37 10.01
CA HIS A 121 -8.94 -14.01 10.88
C HIS A 121 -9.39 -12.97 11.91
N ARG A 122 -8.75 -12.93 13.08
CA ARG A 122 -9.11 -11.99 14.16
C ARG A 122 -8.79 -10.53 13.80
N SER A 123 -7.70 -10.33 13.09
CA SER A 123 -7.36 -9.01 12.52
C SER A 123 -8.37 -8.65 11.43
N PRO A 124 -9.07 -7.50 11.53
CA PRO A 124 -10.05 -7.06 10.53
C PRO A 124 -9.42 -6.84 9.15
N VAL A 125 -8.15 -6.39 9.09
CA VAL A 125 -7.43 -6.20 7.82
C VAL A 125 -7.15 -7.53 7.13
N LEU A 126 -6.76 -8.56 7.89
CA LEU A 126 -6.52 -9.89 7.32
C LEU A 126 -7.84 -10.55 6.91
N ALA A 127 -8.92 -10.35 7.67
CA ALA A 127 -10.25 -10.80 7.28
C ALA A 127 -10.75 -10.12 5.98
N ALA A 128 -10.55 -8.82 5.84
CA ALA A 128 -10.84 -8.07 4.61
C ALA A 128 -10.07 -8.66 3.42
N SER A 129 -8.75 -8.86 3.59
CA SER A 129 -7.90 -9.43 2.53
C SER A 129 -8.34 -10.82 2.06
N ALA A 130 -8.85 -11.66 2.97
CA ALA A 130 -9.35 -12.98 2.63
C ALA A 130 -10.70 -12.93 1.90
N SER A 131 -11.57 -12.00 2.29
CA SER A 131 -12.92 -11.85 1.72
C SER A 131 -12.86 -11.37 0.27
N ASP A 132 -11.90 -10.49 -0.05
CA ASP A 132 -11.70 -9.99 -1.41
C ASP A 132 -11.14 -11.04 -2.38
N VAL A 133 -10.38 -12.02 -1.88
CA VAL A 133 -9.78 -13.09 -2.71
C VAL A 133 -10.81 -14.16 -3.09
N VAL A 134 -11.83 -14.40 -2.27
CA VAL A 134 -12.86 -15.41 -2.53
C VAL A 134 -13.82 -14.99 -3.66
N VAL A 135 -13.96 -13.69 -3.96
CA VAL A 135 -14.81 -13.19 -5.05
C VAL A 135 -14.22 -13.52 -6.45
N LEU A 136 -12.96 -13.95 -6.53
CA LEU A 136 -12.26 -14.28 -7.78
C LEU A 136 -12.13 -15.80 -8.05
N GLN A 137 -12.71 -16.66 -7.20
CA GLN A 137 -12.77 -18.12 -7.40
C GLN A 137 -14.15 -18.56 -7.86
#